data_AF-A0A1W9WCQ6-F1
#
_entry.id   AF-A0A1W9WCQ6-F1
#
_cell.length_a   1.000
_cell.length_b   1.000
_cell.length_c   1.000
_cell.angle_alpha   90.00
_cell.angle_beta   90.00
_cell.angle_gamma   90.00
#
_symmetry.space_group_name_H-M   'P 1'
#
loop_
_entity.id
_entity.type
_entity.pdbx_description
1 polymer ?
#
loop_
_entity_poly.entity_id
_entity_poly.type
_entity_poly.pdbx_seq_one_letter_code
_entity_poly.pdbx_strand_id
1 'polypeptide(L)' 'MAFSDYKHISQVQQEFQIIAQEERFIVPQDVEIPRQFVQEFSFNQQYFDLYASEGSRTELIILPFIREVYSHKKY' A
#
# COMPACT_ATOMS: atom_id res chain seq x y z
N MET A 1 7.39 9.48 -25.04
CA MET A 1 8.50 8.52 -25.18
C MET A 1 8.20 7.34 -24.28
N ALA A 2 8.45 6.13 -24.76
CA ALA A 2 8.33 4.94 -23.93
C ALA A 2 9.63 4.77 -23.12
N PHE A 3 9.55 4.13 -21.95
CA PHE A 3 10.76 3.87 -21.15
C PHE A 3 11.81 3.02 -21.90
N SER A 4 11.38 2.27 -22.91
CA SER A 4 12.23 1.52 -23.84
C SER A 4 13.16 2.40 -24.69
N ASP A 5 12.86 3.69 -24.83
CA ASP A 5 13.63 4.62 -25.67
C ASP A 5 14.90 5.12 -24.97
N TYR A 6 15.00 4.90 -23.65
CA TYR A 6 16.15 5.29 -22.84
C TYR A 6 17.20 4.18 -22.79
N LYS A 7 18.46 4.54 -23.06
CA LYS A 7 19.59 3.59 -23.04
C LYS A 7 20.14 3.36 -21.63
N HIS A 8 19.99 4.36 -20.76
CA HIS A 8 20.51 4.32 -19.39
C HIS A 8 19.52 4.97 -18.44
N ILE A 9 19.46 4.44 -17.21
CA ILE A 9 18.58 4.98 -16.15
C ILE A 9 18.89 6.43 -15.81
N SER A 10 20.14 6.88 -15.97
CA SER A 10 20.55 8.27 -15.76
C SER A 10 19.85 9.25 -16.70
N GLN A 11 19.51 8.84 -17.92
CA GLN A 11 18.77 9.67 -18.88
C GLN A 11 17.34 9.90 -18.40
N VAL A 12 16.68 8.85 -17.90
CA VAL A 12 15.35 8.94 -17.28
C VAL A 12 15.41 9.83 -16.06
N GLN A 13 16.40 9.64 -15.18
CA GLN A 13 16.55 10.44 -13.97
C GLN A 13 16.74 11.93 -14.28
N GLN A 14 17.53 12.27 -15.29
CA GLN A 14 17.74 13.66 -15.71
C GLN A 14 16.49 14.27 -16.33
N GLU A 15 15.84 13.58 -17.26
CA GLU A 15 14.67 14.11 -17.98
C GLU A 15 13.48 14.31 -17.04
N PHE A 16 13.23 13.35 -16.15
CA PHE A 16 12.15 13.41 -15.18
C PHE A 16 12.54 14.06 -13.84
N GLN A 17 13.77 14.59 -13.75
CA GLN A 17 14.30 15.23 -12.53
C GLN A 17 14.12 14.36 -11.28
N ILE A 18 14.32 13.05 -11.44
CA ILE A 18 14.21 12.08 -10.34
C ILE A 18 15.47 12.21 -9.50
N ILE A 19 15.31 12.82 -8.33
CA ILE A 19 16.37 12.99 -7.34
C ILE A 19 16.18 11.92 -6.27
N ALA A 20 17.20 11.11 -6.04
CA ALA A 20 17.22 10.23 -4.88
C ALA A 20 17.38 11.09 -3.63
N GLN A 21 16.42 11.00 -2.72
CA GLN A 21 16.38 11.78 -1.50
C GLN A 21 16.18 10.84 -0.31
N GLU A 22 17.10 10.86 0.64
CA GLU A 22 17.00 10.12 1.90
C GLU A 22 16.24 10.93 2.97
N GLU A 23 15.11 11.50 2.57
CA GLU A 23 14.23 12.26 3.45
C GLU A 23 12.79 11.73 3.33
N ARG A 24 11.99 11.95 4.38
CA ARG A 24 10.58 11.52 4.43
C ARG A 24 10.35 10.01 4.37
N PHE A 25 11.29 9.23 4.92
CA PHE A 25 11.04 7.82 5.17
C PHE A 25 9.78 7.66 6.04
N ILE A 26 8.99 6.62 5.73
CA ILE A 26 7.87 6.23 6.59
C ILE A 26 8.50 5.72 7.89
N VAL A 27 8.34 6.49 8.96
CA VAL A 27 8.75 6.06 10.30
C VAL A 27 7.76 4.99 10.75
N PRO A 28 8.21 3.76 11.07
CA PRO A 28 7.33 2.76 11.65
C PRO A 28 6.69 3.31 12.92
N GLN A 29 5.37 3.24 12.98
CA GLN A 29 4.62 3.58 14.19
C GLN A 29 4.08 2.29 14.78
N ASP A 30 4.31 2.10 16.07
CA ASP A 30 3.62 1.06 16.80
C ASP A 30 2.15 1.46 16.93
N VAL A 31 1.27 0.66 16.36
CA VAL A 31 -0.18 0.85 16.42
C VAL A 31 -0.80 -0.38 17.05
N GLU A 32 -1.59 -0.17 18.10
CA GLU A 32 -2.42 -1.24 18.63
C GLU A 32 -3.55 -1.52 17.63
N ILE A 33 -3.57 -2.74 17.08
CA ILE A 33 -4.61 -3.16 16.13
C ILE A 33 -5.83 -3.62 16.94
N PRO A 34 -7.02 -3.05 16.71
CA PRO A 34 -8.22 -3.48 17.41
C PRO A 34 -8.53 -4.95 17.17
N ARG A 35 -8.93 -5.65 18.24
CA ARG A 35 -9.28 -7.08 18.18
C ARG A 35 -10.39 -7.38 17.17
N GLN A 36 -11.36 -6.47 17.05
CA GLN A 36 -12.45 -6.62 16.10
C GLN A 36 -11.95 -6.66 14.66
N PHE A 37 -11.05 -5.74 14.29
CA PHE A 37 -10.43 -5.71 12.96
C PHE A 37 -9.70 -7.03 12.66
N VAL A 38 -8.92 -7.54 13.63
CA VAL A 38 -8.20 -8.82 13.47
C VAL A 38 -9.15 -9.99 13.23
N GLN A 39 -10.27 -10.04 13.95
CA GLN A 39 -11.28 -11.09 13.79
C GLN A 39 -11.96 -11.04 12.42
N GLU A 40 -12.40 -9.85 12.00
CA GLU A 40 -13.03 -9.64 10.68
C GLU A 40 -12.07 -9.95 9.54
N PHE A 41 -10.81 -9.52 9.67
CA PHE A 41 -9.78 -9.82 8.68
C PHE A 41 -9.52 -11.33 8.59
N SER A 42 -9.34 -12.00 9.73
CA SER A 42 -9.11 -13.46 9.76
C SER A 42 -10.28 -14.23 9.15
N PHE A 43 -11.51 -13.80 9.41
CA PHE A 43 -12.71 -14.37 8.78
C PHE A 43 -12.66 -14.22 7.26
N ASN A 44 -12.31 -13.03 6.76
CA ASN A 44 -12.18 -12.80 5.32
C ASN A 44 -11.13 -13.72 4.70
N GLN A 45 -9.97 -13.90 5.36
CA GLN A 45 -8.92 -14.78 4.87
C GLN A 45 -9.31 -16.27 4.86
N GLN A 46 -10.11 -16.70 5.83
CA GLN A 46 -10.50 -18.10 5.96
C GLN A 46 -11.59 -18.50 4.96
N TYR A 47 -12.52 -17.60 4.66
CA TYR A 47 -13.76 -17.94 3.96
C TYR A 47 -13.89 -17.35 2.55
N PHE A 48 -13.04 -16.40 2.18
CA PHE A 48 -13.05 -15.80 0.85
C PHE A 48 -11.72 -16.02 0.12
N ASP A 49 -11.81 -16.18 -1.20
CA ASP A 49 -10.61 -16.23 -2.04
C ASP A 49 -10.07 -14.80 -2.27
N LEU A 50 -9.10 -14.44 -1.43
CA LEU A 50 -8.41 -13.15 -1.51
C LEU A 50 -7.64 -12.96 -2.82
N TYR A 51 -7.23 -14.05 -3.48
CA TYR A 51 -6.32 -14.00 -4.63
C TYR A 51 -7.02 -14.22 -5.97
N ALA A 52 -8.33 -14.45 -5.95
CA ALA A 52 -9.14 -14.63 -7.15
C ALA A 52 -9.01 -13.47 -8.16
N SER A 53 -8.85 -12.23 -7.68
CA SER A 53 -8.73 -11.06 -8.54
C SER A 53 -8.03 -9.88 -7.87
N GLU A 54 -7.72 -8.85 -8.66
CA GLU A 54 -7.36 -7.54 -8.10
C GLU A 54 -8.49 -6.97 -7.24
N GLY A 55 -9.75 -7.05 -7.70
CA GLY A 55 -10.92 -6.58 -6.94
C GLY A 55 -11.05 -7.24 -5.57
N SER A 56 -10.86 -8.57 -5.51
CA SER A 56 -10.86 -9.33 -4.26
C SER A 56 -9.81 -8.82 -3.28
N ARG A 57 -8.59 -8.51 -3.74
CA ARG A 57 -7.53 -7.94 -2.90
C ARG A 57 -7.86 -6.52 -2.46
N THR A 58 -8.41 -5.71 -3.35
CA THR A 58 -8.82 -4.34 -3.05
C THR A 58 -9.89 -4.31 -1.96
N GLU A 59 -10.90 -5.16 -2.06
CA GLU A 59 -12.04 -5.18 -1.14
C GLU A 59 -11.76 -5.89 0.18
N LEU A 60 -11.01 -7.01 0.15
CA LEU A 60 -10.83 -7.86 1.33
C LEU A 60 -9.54 -7.58 2.11
N ILE A 61 -8.56 -6.90 1.49
CA ILE A 61 -7.29 -6.56 2.12
C ILE A 61 -7.09 -5.05 2.17
N ILE A 62 -7.05 -4.37 1.02
CA ILE A 62 -6.60 -2.97 0.97
C ILE A 62 -7.61 -2.04 1.66
N LEU A 63 -8.90 -2.15 1.31
CA LEU A 63 -9.94 -1.27 1.81
C LEU A 63 -10.15 -1.39 3.34
N PRO A 64 -10.20 -2.59 3.96
CA PRO A 64 -10.29 -2.72 5.41
C PRO A 64 -9.14 -2.01 6.13
N PHE A 65 -7.90 -2.19 5.69
CA PHE A 65 -6.74 -1.51 6.30
C PHE A 65 -6.84 0.01 6.17
N ILE A 66 -7.21 0.53 5.00
CA ILE A 66 -7.40 1.97 4.80
C ILE A 66 -8.49 2.50 5.74
N ARG A 67 -9.65 1.84 5.79
CA ARG A 67 -10.76 2.25 6.66
C ARG A 67 -10.35 2.24 8.13
N GLU A 68 -9.61 1.22 8.56
CA GLU A 68 -9.13 1.09 9.92
C GLU A 68 -8.18 2.24 10.29
N VAL A 69 -7.17 2.49 9.47
CA VAL A 69 -6.20 3.58 9.69
C VAL A 69 -6.89 4.94 9.72
N TYR A 70 -7.83 5.21 8.82
CA TYR A 70 -8.56 6.48 8.79
C TYR A 70 -9.49 6.66 9.99
N SER A 71 -10.12 5.59 10.48
CA SER A 71 -11.00 5.66 11.65
C SER A 71 -10.22 5.91 12.94
N HIS A 72 -8.95 5.50 13.00
CA HIS A 72 -8.05 5.70 14.14
C HIS A 72 -7.30 7.03 14.12
N LYS A 73 -7.26 7.74 12.99
CA LYS A 73 -6.80 9.12 12.92
C LYS A 73 -7.91 10.04 13.45
N LYS A 74 -8.00 10.15 14.79
CA LYS A 74 -8.70 11.28 15.42
C LYS A 74 -7.99 12.58 15.01
N TYR A 75 -8.74 13.51 14.42
CA TYR A 75 -8.40 14.94 14.42
C TYR A 75 -8.45 15.48 15.86
#